data_AF-A0A2V6EPE1-F1
#
_entry.id   AF-A0A2V6EPE1-F1
#
_cell.length_a   1.000
_cell.length_b   1.000
_cell.length_c   1.000
_cell.angle_alpha   90.00
_cell.angle_beta   90.00
_cell.angle_gamma   90.00
#
_symmetry.space_group_name_H-M   'P 1'
#
loop_
_entity.id
_entity.type
_entity.pdbx_description
1 polymer ?
#
loop_
_entity_poly.entity_id
_entity_poly.type
_entity_poly.pdbx_seq_one_letter_code
_entity_poly.pdbx_strand_id
1 'polypeptide(L)'
;MALSLVAGASLILSGITFAAGAKTYQVTGTVVAATGSMVTVQKGAEKFEIDIDPATTKGSADLKVGANVTVTYVMSATKLEASSTAAEPSSPNPTASP
;
A
#
# COMPACT_ATOMS: atom_id res chain seq x y z
N MET A 1 31.94 12.60 -47.47
CA MET A 1 30.77 13.40 -47.90
C MET A 1 29.55 12.54 -47.57
N ALA A 2 28.68 12.81 -46.61
CA ALA A 2 28.36 13.95 -45.74
C ALA A 2 28.15 13.39 -44.30
N LEU A 3 28.64 14.00 -43.22
CA LEU A 3 28.20 15.24 -42.57
C LEU A 3 26.70 15.26 -42.19
N SER A 4 26.46 15.19 -40.87
CA SER A 4 25.42 15.90 -40.12
C SER A 4 24.00 15.32 -39.97
N LEU A 5 23.67 15.11 -38.68
CA LEU A 5 22.58 15.80 -37.95
C LEU A 5 21.12 15.35 -38.19
N VAL A 6 20.62 14.52 -37.26
CA VAL A 6 19.23 14.61 -36.76
C VAL A 6 19.32 14.46 -35.23
N ALA A 7 19.45 15.53 -34.47
CA ALA A 7 18.37 16.43 -34.03
C ALA A 7 17.24 15.68 -33.30
N GLY A 8 17.38 15.62 -31.96
CA GLY A 8 16.31 15.94 -31.02
C GLY A 8 15.03 15.10 -31.02
N ALA A 9 14.92 14.21 -30.03
CA ALA A 9 13.65 13.96 -29.34
C ALA A 9 13.92 13.42 -27.92
N SER A 10 14.63 14.22 -27.12
CA SER A 10 14.55 14.11 -25.67
C SER A 10 13.20 14.70 -25.22
N LEU A 11 12.58 14.06 -24.22
CA LEU A 11 11.35 14.45 -23.52
C LEU A 11 10.02 14.10 -24.20
N ILE A 12 9.48 12.94 -23.83
CA ILE A 12 8.14 12.90 -23.24
C ILE A 12 8.21 12.18 -21.90
N LEU A 13 8.50 12.96 -20.85
CA LEU A 13 8.23 12.59 -19.47
C LEU A 13 6.71 12.64 -19.29
N SER A 14 6.01 11.60 -19.72
CA SER A 14 4.66 11.34 -19.22
C SER A 14 4.83 10.84 -17.79
N GLY A 15 4.91 11.79 -16.87
CA GLY A 15 4.86 11.52 -15.45
C GLY A 15 3.65 10.66 -15.17
N ILE A 16 3.89 9.37 -14.93
CA ILE A 16 3.03 8.53 -14.11
C ILE A 16 3.06 9.19 -12.73
N THR A 17 2.19 10.17 -12.56
CA THR A 17 1.67 10.57 -11.26
C THR A 17 0.95 9.33 -10.75
N PHE A 18 1.71 8.41 -10.16
CA PHE A 18 1.15 7.55 -9.15
C PHE A 18 0.59 8.51 -8.11
N ALA A 19 -0.74 8.58 -8.05
CA ALA A 19 -1.40 8.98 -6.81
C ALA A 19 -0.61 8.29 -5.70
N ALA A 20 -0.20 9.04 -4.68
CA ALA A 20 0.38 8.47 -3.47
C ALA A 20 -0.69 7.61 -2.81
N GLY A 21 -0.95 6.44 -3.40
CA GLY A 21 -1.91 5.46 -2.97
C GLY A 21 -1.49 5.05 -1.57
N ALA A 22 -2.49 4.75 -0.75
CA ALA A 22 -2.24 4.28 0.60
C ALA A 22 -1.18 3.17 0.56
N LYS A 23 -0.21 3.25 1.48
CA LYS A 23 0.94 2.37 1.50
C LYS A 23 0.45 0.92 1.54
N THR A 24 1.07 0.07 0.74
CA THR A 24 0.84 -1.37 0.82
C THR A 24 1.64 -1.90 2.01
N TYR A 25 0.95 -2.65 2.86
CA TYR A 25 1.50 -3.31 4.03
C TYR A 25 1.49 -4.81 3.81
N GLN A 26 2.39 -5.49 4.51
CA GLN A 26 2.46 -6.95 4.47
C GLN A 26 2.44 -7.51 5.89
N VAL A 27 1.62 -8.53 6.09
CA VAL A 27 1.62 -9.32 7.31
C VAL A 27 1.84 -10.78 6.96
N THR A 28 2.86 -11.38 7.56
CA THR A 28 3.12 -12.82 7.46
C THR A 28 2.75 -13.48 8.76
N GLY A 29 1.94 -14.53 8.70
CA GLY A 29 1.52 -15.27 9.87
C GLY A 29 0.71 -16.50 9.52
N THR A 30 0.19 -17.16 10.55
CA THR A 30 -0.59 -18.39 10.40
C THR A 30 -2.08 -18.07 10.29
N VAL A 31 -2.76 -18.61 9.29
CA VAL A 31 -4.22 -18.44 9.15
C VAL A 31 -4.91 -19.16 10.30
N VAL A 32 -5.71 -18.45 11.09
CA VAL A 32 -6.54 -19.06 12.15
C VAL A 32 -8.00 -19.19 11.74
N ALA A 33 -8.46 -18.36 10.81
CA ALA A 33 -9.78 -18.44 10.19
C ALA A 33 -9.75 -17.86 8.78
N ALA A 34 -10.54 -18.43 7.87
CA ALA A 34 -10.76 -17.89 6.53
C ALA A 34 -12.18 -18.24 6.08
N THR A 35 -12.93 -17.26 5.61
CA THR A 35 -14.33 -17.43 5.14
C THR A 35 -14.52 -17.01 3.68
N GLY A 36 -13.43 -16.69 2.97
CA GLY A 36 -13.45 -16.22 1.58
C GLY A 36 -13.69 -14.71 1.45
N SER A 37 -14.47 -14.12 2.35
CA SER A 37 -14.66 -12.67 2.49
C SER A 37 -13.81 -12.03 3.58
N MET A 38 -13.23 -12.83 4.47
CA MET A 38 -12.24 -12.38 5.45
C MET A 38 -11.18 -13.46 5.70
N VAL A 39 -10.03 -13.03 6.19
CA VAL A 39 -8.99 -13.90 6.74
C VAL A 39 -8.49 -13.34 8.06
N THR A 40 -8.33 -14.22 9.04
CA THR A 40 -7.66 -13.90 10.29
C THR A 40 -6.30 -14.55 10.29
N VAL A 41 -5.25 -13.74 10.42
CA VAL A 41 -3.86 -14.17 10.45
C VAL A 41 -3.28 -13.90 11.83
N GLN A 42 -2.68 -14.91 12.46
CA GLN A 42 -1.97 -14.75 13.72
C GLN A 42 -0.48 -14.56 13.46
N LYS A 43 0.07 -13.46 13.96
CA LYS A 43 1.50 -13.16 13.95
C LYS A 43 1.98 -13.01 15.40
N GLY A 44 2.68 -14.02 15.91
CA GLY A 44 3.05 -14.07 17.32
C GLY A 44 1.81 -14.12 18.22
N ALA A 45 1.65 -13.12 19.08
CA ALA A 45 0.49 -12.98 19.97
C ALA A 45 -0.66 -12.15 19.37
N GLU A 46 -0.41 -11.44 18.26
CA GLU A 46 -1.41 -10.56 17.63
C GLU A 46 -2.20 -11.30 16.56
N LYS A 47 -3.49 -10.98 16.45
CA LYS A 47 -4.38 -11.48 15.39
C LYS A 47 -4.80 -10.30 14.50
N PHE A 48 -4.58 -10.45 13.21
CA PHE A 48 -4.95 -9.49 12.18
C PHE A 48 -6.14 -10.03 11.42
N GLU A 49 -7.28 -9.35 11.55
CA GLU A 49 -8.47 -9.61 10.74
C GLU A 49 -8.45 -8.69 9.52
N ILE A 50 -8.49 -9.28 8.34
CA ILE A 50 -8.36 -8.57 7.07
C ILE A 50 -9.54 -8.98 6.20
N ASP A 51 -10.32 -7.99 5.80
CA ASP A 51 -11.36 -8.18 4.80
C ASP A 51 -10.73 -8.51 3.44
N ILE A 52 -11.31 -9.50 2.79
CA ILE A 52 -10.97 -9.92 1.45
C ILE A 52 -12.04 -9.40 0.52
N ASP A 53 -11.64 -8.51 -0.37
CA ASP A 53 -12.45 -8.17 -1.52
C ASP A 53 -12.24 -9.22 -2.63
N PRO A 54 -13.25 -10.07 -2.95
CA PRO A 54 -13.12 -11.11 -3.95
C PRO A 54 -12.96 -10.56 -5.39
N ALA A 55 -13.30 -9.29 -5.63
CA ALA A 55 -13.13 -8.68 -6.95
C ALA A 55 -11.66 -8.35 -7.26
N THR A 56 -10.87 -8.04 -6.23
CA THR A 56 -9.48 -7.56 -6.37
C THR A 56 -8.45 -8.53 -5.80
N THR A 57 -8.83 -9.38 -4.84
CA THR A 57 -7.92 -10.26 -4.11
C THR A 57 -7.92 -11.66 -4.71
N LYS A 58 -6.81 -12.04 -5.35
CA LYS A 58 -6.60 -13.40 -5.88
C LYS A 58 -6.10 -14.35 -4.79
N GLY A 59 -6.53 -15.62 -4.84
CA GLY A 59 -6.03 -16.69 -3.97
C GLY A 59 -6.74 -16.82 -2.62
N SER A 60 -7.83 -16.08 -2.38
CA SER A 60 -8.64 -16.18 -1.16
C SER A 60 -9.35 -17.53 -1.00
N ALA A 61 -9.70 -18.18 -2.11
CA ALA A 61 -10.35 -19.50 -2.12
C ALA A 61 -9.44 -20.65 -1.64
N ASP A 62 -8.11 -20.48 -1.73
CA ASP A 62 -7.13 -21.52 -1.42
C ASP A 62 -6.58 -21.43 0.01
N LEU A 63 -7.01 -20.43 0.79
CA LEU A 63 -6.54 -20.20 2.15
C LEU A 63 -7.02 -21.31 3.09
N LYS A 64 -6.07 -22.10 3.60
CA LYS A 64 -6.32 -23.15 4.59
C LYS A 64 -5.96 -22.65 5.98
N VAL A 65 -6.82 -22.96 6.96
CA VAL A 65 -6.51 -22.75 8.38
C VAL A 65 -5.27 -23.55 8.75
N GLY A 66 -4.35 -22.93 9.48
CA GLY A 66 -3.05 -23.48 9.86
C GLY A 66 -1.93 -23.21 8.84
N ALA A 67 -2.24 -22.72 7.64
CA ALA A 67 -1.22 -22.38 6.66
C ALA A 67 -0.48 -21.09 7.04
N ASN A 68 0.83 -21.06 6.81
CA ASN A 68 1.60 -19.83 6.88
C ASN A 68 1.42 -19.03 5.58
N VAL A 69 0.98 -17.79 5.68
CA VAL A 69 0.67 -16.94 4.53
C VAL A 69 1.20 -15.54 4.73
N THR A 70 1.52 -14.88 3.62
CA THR A 70 1.82 -13.44 3.58
C THR A 70 0.65 -12.72 2.91
N VAL A 71 -0.05 -11.89 3.68
CA VAL A 71 -1.15 -11.08 3.20
C VAL A 71 -0.64 -9.68 2.89
N THR A 72 -0.82 -9.24 1.65
CA THR A 72 -0.56 -7.86 1.25
C THR A 72 -1.89 -7.10 1.28
N TYR A 73 -1.95 -6.02 2.05
CA TYR A 73 -3.17 -5.23 2.23
C TYR A 73 -2.86 -3.75 2.24
N VAL A 74 -3.91 -2.93 2.06
CA VAL A 74 -3.84 -1.48 2.14
C VAL A 74 -4.70 -1.05 3.30
N MET A 75 -4.18 -0.21 4.20
CA MET A 75 -4.99 0.38 5.26
C MET A 75 -5.79 1.55 4.70
N SER A 76 -7.11 1.44 4.75
CA SER A 76 -8.05 2.48 4.30
C SER A 76 -8.91 2.94 5.47
N ALA A 77 -9.06 4.25 5.63
CA ALA A 77 -9.99 4.83 6.60
C ALA A 77 -11.41 4.85 6.00
N THR A 78 -12.40 4.37 6.75
CA THR A 78 -13.82 4.37 6.33
C THR A 78 -14.54 5.67 6.69
N LYS A 79 -14.10 6.35 7.75
CA LYS A 79 -14.62 7.65 8.18
C LYS A 79 -13.50 8.44 8.87
N LEU A 80 -13.37 9.72 8.54
CA LEU A 80 -12.48 10.65 9.21
C LEU A 80 -13.31 11.82 9.75
N GLU A 81 -13.34 11.98 11.07
CA GLU A 81 -13.96 13.13 11.73
C GLU A 81 -12.88 13.97 12.37
N ALA A 82 -12.66 15.17 11.86
CA ALA A 82 -11.79 16.16 12.49
C ALA A 82 -12.65 17.09 13.34
N SER A 83 -12.45 17.08 14.67
CA SER A 83 -12.94 18.18 15.50
C SER A 83 -12.04 19.39 15.25
N SER A 84 -12.61 20.51 14.83
CA SER A 84 -11.90 21.74 14.51
C SER A 84 -11.16 22.33 15.72
N THR A 85 -9.95 21.85 15.98
CA THR A 85 -8.85 22.66 16.52
C THR A 85 -7.73 22.55 15.49
N ALA A 86 -7.76 23.48 14.54
CA ALA A 86 -6.60 23.76 13.72
C ALA A 86 -5.51 24.33 14.64
N ALA A 87 -4.59 23.47 15.08
CA ALA A 87 -3.25 23.94 15.43
C ALA A 87 -2.46 24.04 14.12
N GLU A 88 -1.92 25.23 13.92
CA GLU A 88 -1.18 25.74 12.77
C GLU A 88 -0.12 24.78 12.19
N PRO A 89 0.09 24.75 10.86
CA PRO A 89 1.17 23.99 10.25
C PRO A 89 2.53 24.61 10.59
N SER A 90 3.32 23.95 11.44
CA SER A 90 4.76 24.23 11.51
C SER A 90 5.42 23.74 10.21
N SER A 91 5.80 24.74 9.40
CA SER A 91 6.56 24.61 8.16
C SER A 91 7.85 23.76 8.32
N PRO A 92 8.36 23.16 7.23
CA PRO A 92 9.48 22.22 7.27
C PRO A 92 10.80 22.99 7.44
N ASN A 93 11.72 22.51 8.29
CA ASN A 93 13.09 23.02 8.27
C ASN A 93 13.99 22.08 7.44
N PRO A 94 14.58 22.54 6.32
CA PRO A 94 15.61 21.82 5.59
C PRO A 94 16.99 22.03 6.23
N THR A 95 17.77 20.96 6.30
CA THR A 95 19.24 20.90 6.24
C THR A 95 20.06 21.76 7.22
N ALA A 96 20.73 21.12 8.18
CA ALA A 96 22.18 21.21 8.44
C ALA A 96 22.53 20.50 9.76
N SER A 97 23.56 19.66 9.75
CA SER A 97 24.26 19.20 10.95
C SER A 97 25.76 19.23 10.65
N PRO A 98 26.58 19.46 11.70
CA PRO A 98 27.74 20.36 11.68
C PRO A 98 29.01 19.81 11.02
#